data_AF-A0ABC9P8C9-F1
#
_entry.id   AF-A0ABC9P8C9-F1
#
_cell.length_a   1.000
_cell.length_b   1.000
_cell.length_c   1.000
_cell.angle_alpha   90.00
_cell.angle_beta   90.00
_cell.angle_gamma   90.00
#
_symmetry.space_group_name_H-M   'P 1'
#
loop_
_entity.id
_entity.type
_entity.pdbx_description
1 polymer ?
#
loop_
_entity_poly.entity_id
_entity_poly.type
_entity_poly.pdbx_seq_one_letter_code
_entity_poly.pdbx_strand_id
1 'polypeptide(L)'
;ITKLKNKIATLEQMKEADENKVVSERTKELIESGAVTQWKKKPIFYFVKGLRKVALEIDENGEFFISNYYPACTDADKEFINKLLDPAAESTKKETFC
;
A
#
# COMPACT_ATOMS: atom_id res chain seq x y z
N ILE A 1 -20.07 7.39 26.43
CA ILE A 1 -19.69 6.11 25.79
C ILE A 1 -20.15 6.13 24.31
N THR A 2 -19.75 7.14 23.53
CA THR A 2 -20.30 7.36 22.17
C THR A 2 -19.22 7.68 21.13
N LYS A 3 -18.14 8.37 21.53
CA LYS A 3 -17.02 8.69 20.62
C LYS A 3 -16.19 7.47 20.18
N LEU A 4 -16.13 6.42 20.99
CA LEU A 4 -15.36 5.22 20.66
C LEU A 4 -16.02 4.39 19.55
N LYS A 5 -17.36 4.30 19.54
CA LYS A 5 -18.11 3.51 18.56
C LYS A 5 -18.00 4.06 17.13
N ASN A 6 -17.97 5.39 16.98
CA ASN A 6 -17.85 6.02 15.66
C ASN A 6 -16.48 5.80 15.02
N LYS A 7 -15.41 5.73 15.83
CA LYS A 7 -14.06 5.42 15.32
C LYS A 7 -13.98 3.99 14.79
N ILE A 8 -14.62 3.03 15.45
CA ILE A 8 -14.63 1.63 15.02
C ILE A 8 -15.39 1.49 13.70
N ALA A 9 -16.58 2.09 13.59
CA ALA A 9 -17.38 2.05 12.35
C ALA A 9 -16.66 2.67 11.15
N THR A 10 -15.82 3.70 11.36
CA THR A 10 -15.01 4.29 10.28
C THR A 10 -13.89 3.36 9.83
N LEU A 11 -13.32 2.59 10.76
CA LEU A 11 -12.27 1.60 10.47
C LEU A 11 -12.84 0.37 9.74
N GLU A 12 -14.07 -0.05 10.07
CA GLU A 12 -14.76 -1.16 9.38
C GLU A 12 -15.18 -0.78 7.96
N GLN A 13 -15.70 0.42 7.74
CA GLN A 13 -16.08 0.90 6.40
C GLN A 13 -14.87 1.08 5.46
N MET A 14 -13.66 1.31 5.99
CA MET A 14 -12.43 1.29 5.20
C MET A 14 -12.00 -0.13 4.80
N LYS A 15 -12.37 -1.16 5.57
CA LYS A 15 -12.10 -2.58 5.23
C LYS A 15 -13.02 -3.09 4.13
N GLU A 16 -14.30 -2.76 4.16
CA GLU A 16 -15.30 -3.27 3.19
C GLU A 16 -15.08 -2.76 1.75
N ALA A 17 -14.45 -1.59 1.57
CA ALA A 17 -14.09 -1.10 0.24
C ALA A 17 -12.93 -1.87 -0.42
N ASP A 18 -12.20 -2.68 0.36
CA ASP A 18 -11.04 -3.47 -0.06
C ASP A 18 -11.42 -4.93 -0.40
N GLU A 19 -12.57 -5.43 0.07
CA GLU A 19 -12.96 -6.85 0.00
C GLU A 19 -13.23 -7.38 -1.43
N ASN A 20 -13.42 -6.49 -2.40
CA ASN A 20 -13.66 -6.89 -3.80
C ASN A 20 -12.39 -6.88 -4.67
N LYS A 21 -11.24 -6.54 -4.09
CA LYS A 21 -9.96 -6.59 -4.77
C LYS A 21 -9.16 -7.74 -4.20
N VAL A 22 -8.75 -8.67 -5.05
CA VAL A 22 -7.73 -9.64 -4.66
C VAL A 22 -6.48 -8.82 -4.38
N VAL A 23 -6.15 -8.62 -3.11
CA VAL A 23 -4.98 -7.87 -2.66
C VAL A 23 -4.10 -8.84 -1.89
N SER A 24 -2.87 -9.03 -2.36
CA SER A 24 -1.87 -9.87 -1.70
C SER A 24 -1.58 -9.34 -0.30
N GLU A 25 -1.22 -10.22 0.63
CA GLU A 25 -0.85 -9.84 2.01
C GLU A 25 0.24 -8.76 2.01
N ARG A 26 1.22 -8.86 1.10
CA ARG A 26 2.31 -7.89 0.94
C ARG A 26 1.81 -6.50 0.57
N THR A 27 0.84 -6.44 -0.34
CA THR A 27 0.24 -5.19 -0.78
C THR A 27 -0.53 -4.53 0.37
N LYS A 28 -1.22 -5.32 1.20
CA LYS A 28 -1.88 -4.82 2.43
C LYS A 28 -0.85 -4.29 3.43
N GLU A 29 0.23 -5.03 3.68
CA GLU A 29 1.31 -4.60 4.59
C GLU A 29 1.95 -3.27 4.14
N LEU A 30 2.15 -3.08 2.84
CA LEU A 30 2.68 -1.82 2.29
C LEU A 30 1.71 -0.64 2.45
N ILE A 31 0.41 -0.88 2.38
CA ILE A 31 -0.63 0.13 2.63
C ILE A 31 -0.71 0.44 4.14
N GLU A 32 -0.74 -0.59 4.99
CA GLU A 32 -0.85 -0.46 6.45
C GLU A 32 0.41 0.18 7.07
N SER A 33 1.60 -0.14 6.56
CA SER A 33 2.85 0.51 6.95
C SER A 33 2.91 1.99 6.52
N GLY A 34 2.04 2.41 5.60
CA GLY A 34 2.04 3.75 5.03
C GLY A 34 3.22 4.01 4.11
N ALA A 35 3.85 2.95 3.59
CA ALA A 35 4.89 3.03 2.56
C ALA A 35 4.33 3.54 1.23
N VAL A 36 3.05 3.25 0.97
CA VAL A 36 2.30 3.78 -0.18
C VAL A 36 1.09 4.59 0.28
N THR A 37 0.65 5.52 -0.57
CA THR A 37 -0.53 6.35 -0.32
C THR A 37 -1.46 6.30 -1.53
N GLN A 38 -2.71 5.90 -1.31
CA GLN A 38 -3.72 5.85 -2.35
C GLN A 38 -4.11 7.25 -2.84
N TRP A 39 -4.23 7.42 -4.16
CA TRP A 39 -4.63 8.70 -4.73
C TRP A 39 -6.15 8.90 -4.65
N LYS A 40 -6.58 9.88 -3.85
CA LYS A 40 -8.02 10.19 -3.63
C LYS A 40 -8.85 10.44 -4.90
N LYS A 41 -8.23 10.96 -5.97
CA LYS A 41 -8.93 11.25 -7.24
C LYS A 41 -8.99 10.05 -8.18
N LYS A 42 -8.04 9.11 -8.05
CA LYS A 42 -7.96 7.89 -8.86
C LYS A 42 -7.42 6.76 -7.97
N PRO A 43 -8.30 6.01 -7.28
CA PRO A 43 -7.92 5.00 -6.29
C PRO A 43 -7.15 3.81 -6.87
N ILE A 44 -7.04 3.74 -8.20
CA ILE A 44 -6.20 2.79 -8.93
C ILE A 44 -4.70 3.02 -8.70
N PHE A 45 -4.27 4.26 -8.45
CA PHE A 45 -2.86 4.62 -8.30
C PHE A 45 -2.46 4.77 -6.83
N TYR A 46 -1.33 4.17 -6.49
CA TYR A 46 -0.72 4.21 -5.16
C TYR A 46 0.65 4.86 -5.25
N PHE A 47 0.80 6.04 -4.64
CA PHE A 47 2.07 6.76 -4.67
C PHE A 47 3.02 6.25 -3.58
N VAL A 48 4.26 5.95 -3.95
CA VAL A 48 5.28 5.54 -2.99
C VAL A 48 5.74 6.75 -2.19
N LYS A 49 5.69 6.63 -0.85
CA LYS A 49 6.13 7.69 0.06
C LYS A 49 7.65 7.81 -0.02
N GLY A 50 8.15 9.02 -0.23
CA GLY A 50 9.58 9.31 -0.38
C GLY A 50 10.04 9.42 -1.82
N LEU A 51 9.25 8.97 -2.80
CA LEU A 51 9.55 9.13 -4.23
C LEU A 51 8.69 10.23 -4.87
N ARG A 52 9.25 10.95 -5.83
CA ARG A 52 8.57 12.07 -6.49
C ARG A 52 7.91 11.58 -7.79
N LYS A 53 6.57 11.50 -7.80
CA LYS A 53 5.74 11.10 -8.96
C LYS A 53 5.89 9.64 -9.40
N VAL A 54 6.20 8.73 -8.48
CA VAL A 54 6.18 7.29 -8.74
C VAL A 54 4.89 6.71 -8.21
N ALA A 55 4.15 6.00 -9.07
CA ALA A 55 2.94 5.28 -8.68
C ALA A 55 3.04 3.79 -8.97
N LEU A 56 2.43 3.01 -8.09
CA LEU A 56 2.21 1.58 -8.22
C LEU A 56 0.73 1.32 -8.48
N GLU A 57 0.46 0.28 -9.24
CA GLU A 57 -0.87 -0.26 -9.50
C GLU A 57 -0.93 -1.68 -8.96
N ILE A 58 -2.13 -2.17 -8.65
CA ILE A 58 -2.32 -3.52 -8.14
C ILE A 58 -2.84 -4.37 -9.29
N ASP A 59 -2.14 -5.47 -9.58
CA ASP A 59 -2.46 -6.41 -10.64
C ASP A 59 -3.68 -7.29 -10.28
N GLU A 60 -4.15 -8.12 -11.22
CA GLU A 60 -5.21 -9.10 -10.96
C GLU A 60 -4.83 -10.10 -9.85
N ASN A 61 -3.53 -10.38 -9.71
CA ASN A 61 -2.97 -11.20 -8.63
C ASN A 61 -2.91 -10.48 -7.27
N GLY A 62 -3.20 -9.18 -7.24
CA GLY A 62 -3.14 -8.38 -6.02
C GLY A 62 -1.75 -7.89 -5.64
N GLU A 63 -0.78 -7.95 -6.54
CA GLU A 63 0.60 -7.51 -6.33
C GLU A 63 0.84 -6.12 -6.89
N PHE A 64 1.71 -5.34 -6.22
CA PHE A 64 2.09 -4.03 -6.73
C PHE A 64 3.05 -4.13 -7.92
N PHE A 65 2.74 -3.40 -8.99
CA PHE A 65 3.62 -3.22 -10.13
C PHE A 65 3.76 -1.73 -10.47
N ILE A 66 4.85 -1.37 -11.15
CA ILE A 66 5.13 0.02 -11.53
C ILE A 66 4.11 0.48 -12.57
N SER A 67 3.44 1.60 -12.31
CA SER A 67 2.52 2.19 -13.27
C SER A 67 3.25 2.69 -14.51
N ASN A 68 2.66 2.42 -15.69
CA ASN A 68 3.17 2.97 -16.94
C ASN A 68 3.01 4.51 -17.03
N TYR A 69 2.04 5.08 -16.32
CA TYR A 69 1.80 6.53 -16.33
C TYR A 69 2.77 7.31 -15.43
N TYR A 70 3.28 6.67 -14.39
CA TYR A 70 4.13 7.27 -13.37
C TYR A 70 5.34 6.37 -13.06
N PRO A 71 6.21 6.14 -14.06
CA PRO A 71 7.36 5.26 -13.89
C PRO A 71 8.45 5.87 -13.01
N ALA A 72 9.29 5.02 -12.45
CA ALA A 72 10.53 5.42 -11.81
C ALA A 72 11.49 6.02 -12.85
N CYS A 73 11.76 7.32 -12.71
CA CYS A 73 12.58 8.04 -13.68
C CYS A 73 14.08 7.92 -13.36
N THR A 74 14.44 7.98 -12.08
CA THR A 74 15.84 7.86 -11.65
C THR A 74 16.21 6.43 -11.28
N ASP A 75 17.49 6.11 -11.34
CA ASP A 75 18.02 4.82 -10.91
C ASP A 75 17.73 4.58 -9.43
N ALA A 76 17.93 5.60 -8.59
CA ALA A 76 17.60 5.55 -7.16
C ALA A 76 16.12 5.23 -6.89
N ASP A 77 15.20 5.79 -7.67
CA ASP A 77 13.76 5.47 -7.55
C ASP A 77 13.50 4.00 -7.89
N LYS A 78 14.17 3.46 -8.92
CA LYS A 78 14.04 2.05 -9.33
C LYS A 78 14.59 1.13 -8.25
N GLU A 79 15.76 1.44 -7.71
CA GLU A 79 16.37 0.69 -6.61
C GLU A 79 15.46 0.67 -5.37
N PHE A 80 14.86 1.82 -5.02
CA PHE A 80 13.93 1.90 -3.90
C PHE A 80 12.69 1.03 -4.11
N ILE A 81 12.09 1.08 -5.30
CA ILE A 81 10.92 0.25 -5.63
C ILE A 81 11.29 -1.22 -5.64
N ASN A 82 12.41 -1.58 -6.27
CA ASN A 82 12.89 -2.96 -6.28
C ASN A 82 13.05 -3.46 -4.85
N LYS A 83 13.67 -2.68 -3.97
CA LYS A 83 13.80 -3.02 -2.54
C LYS A 83 12.44 -3.12 -1.82
N LEU A 84 11.47 -2.27 -2.19
CA LEU A 84 10.13 -2.27 -1.60
C LEU A 84 9.30 -3.49 -2.03
N LEU A 85 9.45 -3.90 -3.28
CA LEU A 85 8.79 -5.07 -3.87
C LEU A 85 9.55 -6.36 -3.61
N ASP A 86 10.81 -6.27 -3.17
CA ASP A 86 11.65 -7.43 -2.89
C ASP A 86 11.04 -8.26 -1.74
N PRO A 87 10.80 -9.57 -1.97
CA PRO A 87 10.11 -10.42 -1.00
C PRO A 87 10.89 -10.60 0.32
N ALA A 88 12.16 -10.21 0.39
CA ALA A 88 13.01 -10.39 1.57
C ALA A 88 12.99 -9.22 2.58
N ALA A 89 12.36 -8.08 2.28
CA ALA A 89 12.65 -6.84 3.00
C ALA A 89 11.94 -6.60 4.34
N GLU A 90 10.80 -7.23 4.69
CA GLU A 90 10.17 -6.89 5.98
C GLU A 90 9.26 -7.99 6.59
N SER A 91 9.87 -9.12 6.97
CA SER A 91 9.29 -10.06 7.96
C SER A 91 9.52 -9.61 9.43
N THR A 92 9.72 -8.32 9.69
CA THR A 92 9.95 -7.80 11.05
C THR A 92 9.01 -6.61 11.27
N LYS A 93 7.77 -6.83 11.73
CA LYS A 93 7.43 -6.72 13.15
C LYS A 93 6.10 -7.44 13.42
N LYS A 94 6.17 -8.71 13.80
CA LYS A 94 5.16 -9.30 14.70
C LYS A 94 5.82 -9.49 16.06
N GLU A 95 6.25 -8.40 16.69
CA GLU A 95 6.39 -8.39 18.15
C GLU A 95 4.98 -8.25 18.73
N THR A 96 4.30 -9.37 18.84
CA THR A 96 3.17 -9.51 19.75
C THR A 96 3.76 -9.65 21.14
N PHE A 97 3.80 -8.55 21.89
CA PHE A 97 4.01 -8.61 23.34
C PHE A 97 2.72 -9.14 23.98
N CYS A 98 2.75 -10.38 24.46
CA CYS A 98 1.82 -10.96 25.44
C CYS A 98 2.58 -12.01 26.25
#